data_AF-A0A7K3E8R2-F1
#
_entry.id   AF-A0A7K3E8R2-F1
#
_cell.length_a   1.000
_cell.length_b   1.000
_cell.length_c   1.000
_cell.angle_alpha   90.00
_cell.angle_beta   90.00
_cell.angle_gamma   90.00
#
_symmetry.space_group_name_H-M   'P 1'
#
loop_
_entity.id
_entity.type
_entity.pdbx_description
1 polymer ?
#
loop_
_entity_poly.entity_id
_entity_poly.type
_entity_poly.pdbx_seq_one_letter_code
_entity_poly.pdbx_strand_id
1 'polypeptide(L)' 'MEHDGQLELYTAVAGQLKEAHARVRALQVPEGVRMALTRKLLVITAVAKHDLADAARRLEGFTTDLDEGRMPVEDR' A
#
# COMPACT_ATOMS: atom_id res chain seq x y z
N MET A 1 -12.74 10.81 22.92
CA MET A 1 -12.33 9.41 22.64
C MET A 1 -12.38 9.07 21.14
N GLU A 2 -13.13 9.79 20.29
CA GLU A 2 -13.10 9.55 18.82
C GLU A 2 -11.83 10.09 18.13
N HIS A 3 -11.25 11.17 18.66
CA HIS A 3 -10.01 11.75 18.12
C HIS A 3 -8.78 10.85 18.30
N ASP A 4 -8.65 10.16 19.44
CA ASP A 4 -7.55 9.23 19.70
C ASP A 4 -7.59 8.04 18.73
N GLY A 5 -8.76 7.43 18.53
CA GLY A 5 -8.91 6.29 17.62
C GLY A 5 -8.63 6.63 16.15
N GLN A 6 -8.98 7.84 15.71
CA GLN A 6 -8.66 8.30 14.36
C GLN A 6 -7.15 8.55 14.18
N LEU A 7 -6.48 9.07 15.21
CA LEU A 7 -5.03 9.29 15.19
C LEU A 7 -4.25 7.96 15.22
N GLU A 8 -4.72 6.99 15.99
CA GLU A 8 -4.17 5.63 16.03
C GLU A 8 -4.30 4.95 14.66
N LEU A 9 -5.50 5.01 14.04
CA LEU A 9 -5.72 4.48 12.70
C LEU A 9 -4.83 5.16 11.66
N TYR A 10 -4.72 6.49 11.71
CA TYR A 10 -3.83 7.23 10.82
C TYR A 10 -2.37 6.76 10.96
N THR A 11 -1.89 6.62 12.20
CA THR A 11 -0.51 6.19 12.48
C THR A 11 -0.26 4.77 11.99
N ALA A 12 -1.21 3.86 12.23
CA ALA A 12 -1.14 2.49 11.75
C ALA A 12 -1.06 2.42 10.22
N VAL A 13 -1.96 3.12 9.51
CA VAL A 13 -1.99 3.17 8.04
C VAL A 13 -0.70 3.79 7.49
N ALA A 14 -0.21 4.88 8.09
CA ALA A 14 1.05 5.50 7.68
C ALA A 14 2.26 4.56 7.85
N GLY A 15 2.29 3.80 8.95
CA GLY A 15 3.31 2.78 9.20
C GLY A 15 3.28 1.67 8.15
N GLN A 16 2.10 1.13 7.88
CA GLN A 16 1.91 0.08 6.86
C GLN A 16 2.28 0.57 5.45
N LEU A 17 1.92 1.81 5.08
CA LEU A 17 2.30 2.39 3.78
C LEU A 17 3.82 2.47 3.65
N LYS A 18 4.51 2.94 4.69
CA LYS A 18 5.97 3.01 4.72
C LYS A 18 6.60 1.62 4.55
N GLU A 19 6.08 0.62 5.25
CA GLU A 19 6.56 -0.76 5.13
C GLU A 19 6.34 -1.30 3.71
N ALA A 20 5.14 -1.13 3.16
CA ALA A 20 4.82 -1.59 1.81
C ALA A 20 5.74 -0.95 0.75
N HIS A 21 6.02 0.35 0.85
CA HIS A 21 6.99 1.02 -0.01
C HIS A 21 8.41 0.43 0.12
N ALA A 22 8.86 0.13 1.34
CA ALA A 22 10.15 -0.49 1.57
C ALA A 22 10.23 -1.91 0.98
N ARG A 23 9.17 -2.71 1.15
CA ARG A 23 9.05 -4.05 0.58
C ARG A 23 9.12 -4.01 -0.95
N VAL A 24 8.34 -3.15 -1.60
CA VAL A 24 8.36 -2.99 -3.06
C VAL A 24 9.75 -2.59 -3.58
N ARG A 25 10.48 -1.73 -2.84
CA ARG A 25 11.84 -1.34 -3.19
C ARG A 25 12.83 -2.51 -3.09
N ALA A 26 12.63 -3.43 -2.15
CA ALA A 26 13.51 -4.58 -1.94
C ALA A 26 13.25 -5.75 -2.90
N LEU A 27 12.05 -5.82 -3.51
CA LEU A 27 11.67 -6.89 -4.43
C LEU A 27 12.58 -6.95 -5.66
N GLN A 28 13.10 -8.15 -5.93
CA GLN A 28 13.86 -8.48 -7.13
C GLN A 28 12.88 -8.84 -8.27
N VAL A 29 12.24 -7.84 -8.84
CA VAL A 29 11.28 -7.96 -9.95
C VAL A 29 11.67 -7.08 -11.13
N PRO A 30 11.15 -7.34 -12.35
CA PRO A 30 11.30 -6.44 -13.49
C PRO A 30 10.88 -5.00 -13.15
N GLU A 31 11.46 -4.03 -13.85
CA GLU A 31 11.18 -2.61 -13.59
C GLU A 31 9.71 -2.26 -13.84
N GLY A 32 9.09 -2.78 -14.91
CA GLY A 32 7.69 -2.54 -15.21
C GLY A 32 6.76 -2.98 -14.07
N VAL A 33 7.04 -4.16 -13.50
CA VAL A 33 6.33 -4.68 -12.32
C VAL A 33 6.50 -3.76 -11.11
N ARG A 34 7.74 -3.37 -10.78
CA ARG A 34 8.02 -2.47 -9.64
C ARG A 34 7.36 -1.10 -9.82
N MET A 35 7.34 -0.56 -11.04
CA MET A 35 6.64 0.69 -11.34
C MET A 35 5.13 0.54 -11.17
N ALA A 36 4.55 -0.57 -11.62
CA ALA A 36 3.12 -0.85 -11.46
C ALA A 36 2.73 -0.97 -9.97
N LEU A 37 3.52 -1.67 -9.16
CA LEU A 37 3.35 -1.76 -7.71
C LEU A 37 3.46 -0.38 -7.04
N THR A 38 4.46 0.41 -7.43
CA THR A 38 4.64 1.77 -6.92
C THR A 38 3.45 2.67 -7.25
N ARG A 39 2.92 2.60 -8.48
CA ARG A 39 1.71 3.33 -8.87
C ARG A 39 0.49 2.92 -8.05
N LYS A 40 0.30 1.62 -7.78
CA LYS A 40 -0.77 1.14 -6.89
C LYS A 40 -0.65 1.76 -5.49
N LEU A 41 0.55 1.79 -4.90
CA LEU A 41 0.78 2.41 -3.59
C LEU A 41 0.50 3.92 -3.57
N LEU A 42 0.82 4.64 -4.65
CA LEU A 42 0.48 6.06 -4.77
C LEU A 42 -1.03 6.30 -4.78
N VAL A 43 -1.79 5.43 -5.45
CA VAL A 43 -3.27 5.49 -5.45
C VAL A 43 -3.81 5.25 -4.04
N ILE A 44 -3.31 4.24 -3.31
CA ILE A 44 -3.72 3.97 -1.93
C ILE A 44 -3.40 5.17 -1.02
N THR A 45 -2.21 5.76 -1.18
CA THR A 45 -1.79 6.96 -0.44
C THR A 45 -2.70 8.15 -0.72
N ALA A 46 -3.17 8.31 -1.96
CA ALA A 46 -4.14 9.36 -2.30
C ALA A 46 -5.49 9.13 -1.60
N VAL A 47 -5.97 7.88 -1.57
CA VAL A 47 -7.21 7.51 -0.85
C VAL A 47 -7.09 7.81 0.63
N ALA A 48 -5.93 7.52 1.26
CA ALA A 48 -5.71 7.74 2.70
C ALA A 48 -5.91 9.20 3.15
N LYS A 49 -5.79 10.17 2.23
CA LYS A 49 -6.05 11.59 2.52
C LYS A 49 -7.53 11.92 2.72
N HIS A 50 -8.42 11.06 2.23
CA HIS A 50 -9.86 11.30 2.20
C HIS A 50 -10.64 10.20 2.95
N ASP A 51 -10.17 8.96 2.90
CA ASP A 51 -10.78 7.81 3.54
C ASP A 51 -9.68 6.84 4.05
N LEU A 52 -9.40 6.93 5.35
CA LEU A 52 -8.40 6.08 6.00
C LEU A 52 -8.85 4.61 6.07
N ALA A 53 -10.14 4.34 6.22
CA ALA A 53 -10.66 2.98 6.36
C ALA A 53 -10.64 2.25 5.00
N ASP A 54 -10.95 2.95 3.91
CA ASP A 54 -10.79 2.40 2.56
C ASP A 54 -9.32 2.21 2.19
N ALA A 55 -8.45 3.16 2.54
CA ALA A 55 -7.01 3.00 2.33
C ALA A 55 -6.45 1.78 3.07
N ALA A 56 -6.84 1.56 4.33
CA ALA A 56 -6.43 0.40 5.12
C ALA A 56 -6.83 -0.92 4.44
N ARG A 57 -8.09 -1.06 4.01
CA ARG A 57 -8.58 -2.26 3.31
C ARG A 57 -7.83 -2.52 2.01
N ARG A 58 -7.55 -1.47 1.22
CA ARG A 58 -6.77 -1.62 -0.02
C ARG A 58 -5.31 -1.99 0.24
N LEU A 59 -4.73 -1.45 1.31
CA LEU A 59 -3.35 -1.73 1.71
C LEU A 59 -3.17 -3.15 2.22
N GLU A 60 -4.15 -3.66 2.97
CA GLU A 60 -4.21 -5.07 3.36
C GLU A 60 -4.21 -5.97 2.12
N GLY A 61 -5.13 -5.76 1.18
CA GLY A 61 -5.19 -6.55 -0.05
C GLY A 61 -3.91 -6.45 -0.88
N PHE A 62 -3.32 -5.25 -0.98
CA PHE A 62 -2.03 -5.07 -1.66
C PHE A 62 -0.91 -5.88 -0.99
N THR A 63 -0.87 -5.91 0.34
CA THR A 63 0.16 -6.63 1.10
C THR A 63 -0.03 -8.14 0.96
N THR A 64 -1.27 -8.64 1.05
CA THR A 64 -1.59 -10.04 0.77
C THR A 64 -1.18 -10.45 -0.64
N ASP A 65 -1.46 -9.63 -1.65
CA ASP A 65 -1.02 -9.90 -3.03
C ASP A 65 0.50 -10.02 -3.11
N LEU A 66 1.25 -9.16 -2.39
CA LEU A 66 2.72 -9.24 -2.34
C LEU A 66 3.21 -10.50 -1.63
N ASP A 67 2.59 -10.88 -0.51
CA ASP A 67 2.93 -12.09 0.26
C ASP A 67 2.66 -13.37 -0.54
N GLU A 68 1.61 -13.39 -1.35
CA GLU A 68 1.25 -14.50 -2.23
C GLU A 68 1.98 -14.48 -3.58
N GLY A 69 2.85 -13.48 -3.81
CA GLY A 69 3.58 -13.34 -5.07
C GLY A 69 2.71 -12.99 -6.28
N ARG A 70 1.49 -12.48 -6.06
CA ARG A 70 0.54 -12.03 -7.09
C ARG A 70 0.96 -10.67 -7.63
N MET A 71 1.95 -10.69 -8.51
CA MET A 71 2.49 -9.48 -9.14
C MET A 71 1.58 -8.98 -10.27
N PRO A 72 1.46 -7.65 -10.48
CA PRO A 72 0.81 -7.11 -11.66
C PRO A 72 1.55 -7.59 -12.92
N VAL A 73 0.80 -7.97 -13.95
CA VAL A 73 1.36 -8.24 -15.28
C VAL A 73 1.97 -6.95 -15.84
N GLU A 74 3.13 -7.05 -16.48
CA GLU A 74 3.67 -5.93 -17.23
C GLU A 74 2.70 -5.61 -18.37
N ASP A 75 2.14 -4.40 -18.35
CA ASP A 75 1.43 -3.85 -19.51
C ASP A 75 2.50 -3.65 -20.59
N ARG A 76 2.48 -4.54 -21.59
CA ARG A 76 3.47 -4.61 -22.66
C ARG A 76 3.31 -3.48 -23.65
#